data_AF-A0A8I0GTA0-F1
#
_entry.id   AF-A0A8I0GTA0-F1
#
_cell.length_a   1.000
_cell.length_b   1.000
_cell.length_c   1.000
_cell.angle_alpha   90.00
_cell.angle_beta   90.00
_cell.angle_gamma   90.00
#
_symmetry.space_group_name_H-M   'P 1'
#
loop_
_entity.id
_entity.type
_entity.pdbx_description
1 polymer ?
#
loop_
_entity_poly.entity_id
_entity_poly.type
_entity_poly.pdbx_seq_one_letter_code
_entity_poly.pdbx_strand_id
1 'polypeptide(L)'
;SGSQIMAGEANGRRVFAMEISPAYVDVAVERWQAETGRDAILDGDGRTFAAVKAERLGDDAEPPAETPDTDAAPEPARKRKTAA
;
A
#
# COMPACT_ATOMS: atom_id res chain seq x y z
N SER A 1 -2.98 1.03 4.66
CA SER A 1 -2.98 -0.45 4.61
C SER A 1 -3.39 -1.04 3.24
N GLY A 2 -4.15 -0.32 2.39
CA GLY A 2 -4.41 -0.71 0.98
C GLY A 2 -5.18 -2.01 0.77
N SER A 3 -5.68 -2.66 1.82
CA SER A 3 -6.22 -4.04 1.77
C SER A 3 -7.40 -4.20 0.80
N GLN A 4 -8.30 -3.22 0.75
CA GLN A 4 -9.46 -3.24 -0.15
C GLN A 4 -9.06 -3.12 -1.62
N ILE A 5 -7.99 -2.37 -1.92
CA ILE A 5 -7.43 -2.27 -3.28
C ILE A 5 -6.88 -3.63 -3.70
N MET A 6 -6.09 -4.27 -2.84
CA MET A 6 -5.54 -5.61 -3.09
C MET A 6 -6.64 -6.66 -3.29
N ALA A 7 -7.66 -6.65 -2.43
CA ALA A 7 -8.79 -7.57 -2.56
C ALA A 7 -9.56 -7.35 -3.88
N GLY A 8 -9.77 -6.09 -4.29
CA GLY A 8 -10.41 -5.81 -5.57
C GLY A 8 -9.59 -6.28 -6.76
N GLU A 9 -8.28 -6.00 -6.76
CA GLU A 9 -7.34 -6.45 -7.80
C GLU A 9 -7.35 -7.97 -7.96
N ALA A 10 -7.20 -8.71 -6.87
CA ALA A 10 -7.19 -10.18 -6.87
C ALA A 10 -8.51 -10.79 -7.40
N ASN A 11 -9.61 -10.04 -7.34
CA ASN A 11 -10.93 -10.47 -7.84
C ASN A 11 -11.30 -9.83 -9.19
N GLY A 12 -10.39 -9.11 -9.84
CA GLY A 12 -10.64 -8.44 -11.12
C GLY A 12 -11.71 -7.34 -11.05
N ARG A 13 -11.88 -6.70 -9.88
CA ARG A 13 -12.89 -5.65 -9.65
C ARG A 13 -12.25 -4.27 -9.73
N ARG A 14 -13.02 -3.30 -10.21
CA ARG A 14 -12.67 -1.87 -10.09
C ARG A 14 -12.87 -1.41 -8.66
N VAL A 15 -11.88 -0.71 -8.10
CA VAL A 15 -11.92 -0.15 -6.75
C VAL A 15 -11.66 1.34 -6.82
N PHE A 16 -12.44 2.11 -6.06
CA PHE A 16 -12.19 3.51 -5.77
C PHE A 16 -12.00 3.63 -4.26
N ALA A 17 -10.90 4.26 -3.84
CA ALA A 17 -10.55 4.41 -2.44
C ALA A 17 -10.11 5.86 -2.18
N MET A 18 -10.32 6.30 -0.94
CA MET A 18 -9.79 7.57 -0.43
C MET A 18 -9.03 7.27 0.86
N GLU A 19 -7.91 7.94 1.05
CA GLU A 19 -7.08 7.85 2.24
C GLU A 19 -6.65 9.27 2.63
N ILE A 20 -6.71 9.57 3.92
CA ILE A 20 -6.40 10.90 4.46
C ILE A 20 -4.93 11.02 4.85
N SER A 21 -4.31 9.92 5.27
CA SER A 21 -2.91 9.89 5.69
C SER A 21 -2.00 9.75 4.47
N PRO A 22 -1.11 10.73 4.19
CA PRO A 22 -0.18 10.64 3.07
C PRO A 22 0.69 9.38 3.13
N ALA A 23 1.17 9.00 4.32
CA ALA A 23 1.98 7.78 4.49
C ALA A 23 1.21 6.50 4.12
N TYR A 24 -0.10 6.43 4.41
CA TYR A 24 -0.90 5.26 4.01
C TYR A 24 -1.29 5.25 2.54
N VAL A 25 -1.32 6.41 1.87
CA VAL A 25 -1.40 6.48 0.39
C VAL A 25 -0.17 5.82 -0.22
N ASP A 26 1.03 6.22 0.23
CA ASP A 26 2.29 5.67 -0.28
C ASP A 26 2.35 4.14 -0.09
N VAL A 27 2.07 3.67 1.13
CA VAL A 27 2.01 2.22 1.43
C VAL A 27 1.00 1.48 0.55
N ALA A 28 -0.18 2.07 0.29
CA ALA A 28 -1.19 1.42 -0.53
C ALA A 28 -0.76 1.33 -2.00
N VAL A 29 -0.16 2.39 -2.54
CA VAL A 29 0.34 2.43 -3.92
C VAL A 29 1.50 1.47 -4.10
N GLU A 30 2.52 1.54 -3.25
CA GLU A 30 3.71 0.68 -3.33
C GLU A 30 3.35 -0.80 -3.24
N ARG A 31 2.43 -1.16 -2.33
CA ARG A 31 1.94 -2.53 -2.21
C ARG A 31 1.25 -3.02 -3.48
N TRP A 32 0.38 -2.21 -4.08
CA TRP A 32 -0.32 -2.59 -5.32
C TRP A 32 0.64 -2.71 -6.50
N GLN A 33 1.63 -1.83 -6.62
CA GLN A 33 2.66 -1.93 -7.65
C GLN A 33 3.50 -3.20 -7.49
N ALA A 34 3.90 -3.54 -6.26
CA ALA A 34 4.69 -4.74 -5.98
C ALA A 34 3.94 -6.04 -6.33
N GLU A 35 2.64 -6.12 -6.03
CA GLU A 35 1.83 -7.31 -6.35
C GLU A 35 1.57 -7.43 -7.86
N THR A 36 1.32 -6.32 -8.54
CA THR A 36 0.85 -6.33 -9.94
C THR A 36 1.95 -6.16 -10.97
N GLY A 37 3.14 -5.67 -10.55
CA GLY A 37 4.25 -5.32 -11.43
C GLY A 37 3.97 -4.10 -12.32
N ARG A 38 2.93 -3.32 -12.05
CA ARG A 38 2.54 -2.15 -12.84
C ARG A 38 2.89 -0.86 -12.15
N ASP A 39 3.15 0.19 -12.94
CA ASP A 39 3.29 1.54 -12.44
C ASP A 39 1.93 2.18 -12.16
N ALA A 40 1.77 2.77 -10.98
CA ALA A 40 0.61 3.61 -10.69
C ALA A 40 0.80 4.97 -11.38
N ILE A 41 -0.25 5.43 -12.05
CA ILE A 41 -0.25 6.63 -12.89
C ILE A 41 -1.15 7.68 -12.26
N LEU A 42 -0.64 8.92 -12.15
CA LEU A 42 -1.42 10.07 -11.74
C LEU A 42 -2.40 10.43 -12.86
N ASP A 43 -3.70 10.35 -12.55
CA ASP A 43 -4.75 10.73 -13.49
C ASP A 43 -4.65 12.22 -13.83
N GLY A 44 -4.89 12.56 -15.10
CA GLY A 44 -4.78 13.92 -15.64
C GLY A 44 -3.49 14.21 -16.41
N ASP A 45 -2.32 13.92 -15.85
CA ASP A 45 -1.01 14.24 -16.48
C ASP A 45 -0.13 13.03 -16.81
N GLY A 46 -0.49 11.84 -16.34
CA GLY A 46 0.16 10.59 -16.74
C GLY A 46 1.50 10.31 -16.06
N ARG A 47 1.92 11.11 -15.07
CA ARG A 47 3.17 10.86 -14.34
C ARG A 47 3.08 9.58 -13.52
N THR A 48 4.19 8.85 -13.43
CA THR A 48 4.29 7.68 -12.55
C THR A 48 4.35 8.11 -11.08
N PHE A 49 3.97 7.22 -10.17
CA PHE A 49 4.14 7.45 -8.74
C PHE A 49 5.58 7.81 -8.36
N ALA A 50 6.58 7.19 -8.99
CA ALA A 50 7.99 7.50 -8.76
C ALA A 50 8.35 8.95 -9.10
N ALA A 51 7.86 9.47 -10.25
CA ALA A 51 8.09 10.85 -10.65
C ALA A 51 7.43 11.84 -9.66
N VAL A 52 6.20 11.56 -9.24
CA VAL A 52 5.46 12.39 -8.29
C VAL A 52 6.10 12.35 -6.89
N LYS A 53 6.56 11.17 -6.45
CA LYS A 53 7.25 10.99 -5.16
C LYS A 53 8.55 11.81 -5.13
N ALA A 54 9.36 11.74 -6.18
CA ALA A 54 10.61 12.51 -6.29
C ALA A 54 10.35 14.03 -6.25
N GLU A 55 9.35 14.51 -6.99
CA GLU A 55 8.99 15.93 -7.01
C GLU A 55 8.49 16.45 -5.65
N ARG A 56 7.66 15.68 -4.95
CA ARG A 56 7.02 16.11 -3.70
C ARG A 56 7.95 16.04 -2.49
N LEU A 57 8.89 15.11 -2.47
CA LEU A 57 9.80 14.94 -1.34
C LEU A 57 11.08 15.77 -1.47
N GLY A 58 11.54 16.11 -2.69
CA GLY A 58 12.77 16.89 -2.88
C GLY A 58 14.02 16.29 -2.22
N ASP A 59 15.14 17.01 -2.24
CA ASP A 59 16.39 16.60 -1.55
C ASP A 59 16.34 16.79 -0.01
N ASP A 60 15.28 17.41 0.52
CA ASP A 60 15.09 17.71 1.96
C ASP A 60 14.28 16.63 2.69
N ALA A 61 14.30 15.40 2.20
CA ALA A 61 13.67 14.26 2.87
C ALA A 61 14.40 13.93 4.18
N GLU A 62 14.01 14.58 5.28
CA GLU A 62 14.34 14.08 6.62
C GLU A 62 13.79 12.64 6.72
N PRO A 63 14.63 11.64 7.05
CA PRO A 63 14.20 10.25 7.06
C PRO A 63 13.00 10.11 8.00
N PRO A 64 12.00 9.30 7.62
CA PRO A 64 10.85 9.08 8.48
C PRO A 64 11.36 8.59 9.83
N ALA A 65 10.98 9.29 10.90
CA ALA A 65 11.21 8.81 12.25
C ALA A 65 10.60 7.41 12.34
N GLU A 66 11.46 6.38 12.45
CA GLU A 66 11.05 5.00 12.70
C GLU A 66 10.24 4.99 14.01
N THR A 67 8.92 5.07 13.91
CA THR A 67 8.07 4.58 14.98
C THR A 67 7.97 3.07 14.76
N PRO A 68 8.56 2.24 15.63
CA PRO A 68 8.38 0.80 15.51
C PRO A 68 6.88 0.48 15.60
N ASP A 69 6.38 -0.23 14.59
CA ASP A 69 5.04 -0.78 14.53
C ASP A 69 4.88 -1.77 15.71
N THR A 70 4.34 -1.31 16.84
CA THR A 70 4.21 -2.12 18.07
C THR A 70 3.03 -3.10 18.07
N ASP A 71 2.22 -3.20 17.01
CA ASP A 71 1.06 -4.12 17.02
C ASP A 71 1.19 -5.37 16.12
N ALA A 72 2.41 -5.82 15.86
CA ALA A 72 2.65 -7.14 15.25
C ALA A 72 3.07 -8.17 16.31
N ALA A 73 2.22 -8.42 17.31
CA ALA A 73 2.31 -9.68 18.05
C ALA A 73 1.80 -10.81 17.14
N PRO A 74 2.58 -11.90 16.89
CA PRO A 74 2.08 -12.99 16.08
C PRO A 74 0.96 -13.72 16.83
N GLU A 75 -0.27 -13.64 16.32
CA GLU A 75 -1.36 -14.51 16.79
C GLU A 75 -0.95 -15.98 16.59
N PRO A 76 -1.07 -16.85 17.61
CA PRO A 76 -0.73 -18.26 17.44
C PRO A 76 -1.70 -18.92 16.44
N ALA A 77 -1.12 -19.60 15.46
CA ALA A 77 -1.83 -20.32 14.41
C ALA A 77 -2.94 -21.23 14.99
N ARG A 78 -4.20 -20.90 14.69
CA ARG A 78 -5.35 -21.79 15.01
C ARG A 78 -5.19 -23.10 14.25
N LYS A 79 -4.90 -24.18 14.97
CA LYS A 79 -4.88 -25.54 14.41
C LYS A 79 -6.29 -25.92 13.97
N ARG A 80 -6.48 -26.24 12.69
CA ARG A 80 -7.72 -26.83 12.17
C ARG A 80 -7.97 -28.16 12.87
N LYS A 81 -9.09 -28.29 13.59
CA LYS A 81 -9.59 -29.60 14.04
C LYS A 81 -10.19 -30.31 12.83
N THR A 82 -9.57 -31.40 12.41
CA THR A 82 -10.21 -32.37 11.52
C THR A 82 -11.25 -33.13 12.34
N ALA A 83 -12.53 -33.04 11.95
CA ALA A 83 -13.58 -33.90 12.46
C ALA A 83 -13.62 -35.18 11.61
N ALA A 84 -13.71 -36.33 12.28
CA ALA A 84 -14.14 -37.61 11.72
C ALA A 84 -15.56 -37.89 12.22
#